data_AF-A0A7S1AFL0-F1
#
_entry.id   AF-A0A7S1AFL0-F1
#
_cell.length_a   1.000
_cell.length_b   1.000
_cell.length_c   1.000
_cell.angle_alpha   90.00
_cell.angle_beta   90.00
_cell.angle_gamma   90.00
#
_symmetry.space_group_name_H-M   'P 1'
#
loop_
_entity.id
_entity.type
_entity.pdbx_description
1 polymer ?
#
loop_
_entity_poly.entity_id
_entity_poly.type
_entity_poly.pdbx_seq_one_letter_code
_entity_poly.pdbx_strand_id
1 'polypeptide(L)'
;MGASLITTASCGFLEPPRRRGKAPANDVAQRIEVMIEDLFRLHDLNKDGVLSELELIKLNEKIALLHYGSDADKNAVKEKYKELFRTKLDPNGEPVAFQTFQRYMHNLLNDLDRDVRAQEMILEQFIEEAHSGRAAFHMTSLQSHTDAPFLSKIETLLDKR
;
A
#
# COMPACT_ATOMS: atom_id res chain seq x y z
N MET A 1 -21.66 13.42 -20.94
CA MET A 1 -22.32 12.84 -19.76
C MET A 1 -21.72 11.47 -19.53
N GLY A 2 -20.93 11.31 -18.47
CA GLY A 2 -20.28 10.06 -18.10
C GLY A 2 -19.84 10.20 -16.66
N ALA A 3 -20.73 9.82 -15.74
CA ALA A 3 -20.52 9.91 -14.31
C ALA A 3 -19.50 8.84 -13.88
N SER A 4 -18.39 9.29 -13.31
CA SER A 4 -17.41 8.42 -12.67
C SER A 4 -17.94 8.04 -11.29
N LEU A 5 -18.37 6.79 -11.16
CA LEU A 5 -18.85 6.22 -9.91
C LEU A 5 -17.65 5.88 -9.02
N ILE A 6 -17.45 6.71 -8.00
CA ILE A 6 -16.73 6.34 -6.79
C ILE A 6 -17.64 5.34 -6.07
N THR A 7 -17.32 4.05 -6.16
CA THR A 7 -18.05 3.00 -5.43
C THR A 7 -17.66 3.07 -3.96
N THR A 8 -18.57 3.64 -3.17
CA THR A 8 -18.61 3.57 -1.71
C THR A 8 -18.91 2.14 -1.26
N ALA A 9 -17.94 1.46 -0.66
CA ALA A 9 -18.20 0.31 0.19
C ALA A 9 -18.34 0.79 1.64
N SER A 10 -19.57 0.69 2.14
CA SER A 10 -19.96 0.98 3.51
C SER A 10 -19.31 -0.01 4.48
N CYS A 11 -18.39 0.47 5.33
CA CYS A 11 -17.98 -0.20 6.56
C CYS A 11 -17.77 0.86 7.65
N GLY A 12 -18.58 0.79 8.71
CA GLY A 12 -18.39 1.42 10.02
C GLY A 12 -17.99 2.91 10.07
N PHE A 13 -18.96 3.78 10.37
CA PHE A 13 -18.70 5.14 10.85
C PHE A 13 -17.95 5.06 12.20
N LEU A 14 -16.62 5.03 12.16
CA LEU A 14 -15.77 5.26 13.33
C LEU A 14 -15.83 6.75 13.63
N GLU A 15 -16.30 7.10 14.82
CA GLU A 15 -16.25 8.47 15.31
C GLU A 15 -14.81 9.03 15.22
N PRO A 16 -14.64 10.32 14.87
CA PRO A 16 -13.31 10.92 14.81
C PRO A 16 -12.65 10.91 16.20
N PRO A 17 -11.36 10.54 16.30
CA PRO A 17 -10.67 10.55 17.58
C PRO A 17 -10.62 11.98 18.16
N ARG A 18 -10.84 12.07 19.48
CA ARG A 18 -10.80 13.31 20.26
C ARG A 18 -9.51 14.07 19.97
N ARG A 19 -9.65 15.40 19.77
CA ARG A 19 -8.58 16.36 19.47
C ARG A 19 -7.36 16.16 20.38
N ARG A 20 -6.35 15.41 19.90
CA ARG A 20 -4.98 15.53 20.40
C ARG A 20 -4.44 16.89 19.95
N GLY A 21 -3.68 17.53 20.84
CA GLY A 21 -3.13 18.88 20.66
C GLY A 21 -2.47 19.07 19.29
N LYS A 22 -2.49 20.32 18.81
CA LYS A 22 -1.93 20.68 17.50
C LYS A 22 -0.41 20.49 17.53
N ALA A 23 0.08 19.31 17.13
CA ALA A 23 1.48 19.13 16.80
C ALA A 23 1.90 20.22 15.79
N PRO A 24 3.07 20.84 15.95
CA PRO A 24 3.54 21.86 15.00
C PRO A 24 3.64 21.22 13.62
N ALA A 25 3.30 21.96 12.56
CA ALA A 25 3.23 21.43 11.19
C ALA A 25 4.55 20.75 10.73
N ASN A 26 5.69 21.16 11.28
CA ASN A 26 6.99 20.57 10.99
C ASN A 26 7.14 19.11 11.51
N ASP A 27 6.46 18.77 12.60
CA ASP A 27 6.46 17.42 13.18
C ASP A 27 5.61 16.44 12.33
N VAL A 28 4.48 16.91 11.80
CA VAL A 28 3.62 16.11 10.92
C VAL A 28 4.31 15.81 9.58
N ALA A 29 4.94 16.81 8.97
CA ALA A 29 5.67 16.61 7.71
C ALA A 29 6.81 15.59 7.87
N GLN A 30 7.59 15.67 8.96
CA GLN A 30 8.65 14.70 9.23
C GLN A 30 8.09 13.29 9.44
N ARG A 31 6.95 13.15 10.13
CA ARG A 31 6.28 11.86 10.30
C ARG A 31 5.78 11.27 8.98
N ILE A 32 5.24 12.09 8.09
CA ILE A 32 4.84 11.67 6.74
C ILE A 32 6.04 11.07 5.99
N GLU A 33 7.23 11.69 6.06
CA GLU A 33 8.42 11.14 5.40
C GLU A 33 8.80 9.76 5.93
N VAL A 34 8.79 9.58 7.26
CA VAL A 34 9.08 8.28 7.89
C VAL A 34 8.04 7.24 7.44
N MET A 35 6.77 7.61 7.40
CA MET A 35 5.69 6.71 6.99
C MET A 35 5.76 6.33 5.50
N ILE A 36 6.18 7.24 4.62
CA ILE A 36 6.42 6.92 3.21
C ILE A 36 7.59 5.93 3.07
N GLU A 37 8.65 6.09 3.86
CA GLU A 37 9.76 5.14 3.90
C GLU A 37 9.33 3.77 4.43
N ASP A 38 8.55 3.73 5.52
CA ASP A 38 8.00 2.49 6.07
C ASP A 38 7.10 1.79 5.05
N LEU A 39 6.23 2.54 4.36
CA LEU A 39 5.37 2.00 3.31
C LEU A 39 6.20 1.42 2.15
N PHE A 40 7.29 2.09 1.75
CA PHE A 40 8.20 1.57 0.73
C PHE A 40 8.82 0.23 1.16
N ARG A 41 9.32 0.15 2.39
CA ARG A 41 9.89 -1.09 2.95
C ARG A 41 8.88 -2.22 3.04
N LEU A 42 7.60 -1.90 3.24
CA LEU A 42 6.53 -2.90 3.22
C LEU A 42 6.23 -3.40 1.80
N HIS A 43 6.40 -2.55 0.79
CA HIS A 43 6.24 -2.91 -0.62
C HIS A 43 7.44 -3.67 -1.19
N ASP A 44 8.66 -3.39 -0.72
CA ASP A 44 9.87 -4.18 -1.03
C ASP A 44 9.76 -5.56 -0.35
N LEU A 45 9.15 -6.51 -1.07
CA LEU A 45 8.85 -7.84 -0.54
C LEU A 45 10.11 -8.70 -0.47
N ASN A 46 11.03 -8.52 -1.43
CA ASN A 46 12.23 -9.33 -1.53
C ASN A 46 13.44 -8.75 -0.75
N LYS A 47 13.34 -7.49 -0.30
CA LYS A 47 14.34 -6.71 0.46
C LYS A 47 15.59 -6.34 -0.37
N ASP A 48 15.43 -5.98 -1.64
CA ASP A 48 16.53 -5.57 -2.53
C ASP A 48 16.72 -4.05 -2.63
N GLY A 49 15.88 -3.26 -1.95
CA GLY A 49 15.96 -1.81 -1.88
C GLY A 49 15.34 -1.08 -3.07
N VAL A 50 14.67 -1.79 -3.98
CA VAL A 50 13.85 -1.21 -5.05
C VAL A 50 12.42 -1.74 -4.97
N LEU A 51 11.49 -1.06 -5.63
CA LEU A 51 10.12 -1.52 -5.80
C LEU A 51 9.92 -1.99 -7.24
N SER A 52 9.66 -3.28 -7.43
CA SER A 52 9.32 -3.83 -8.74
C SER A 52 7.81 -3.81 -9.02
N GLU A 53 7.44 -3.84 -10.32
CA GLU A 53 6.05 -3.99 -10.77
C GLU A 53 5.38 -5.22 -10.15
N LEU A 54 6.11 -6.34 -10.06
CA LEU A 54 5.60 -7.59 -9.52
C LEU A 54 5.28 -7.51 -8.03
N GLU A 55 6.12 -6.84 -7.25
CA GLU A 55 5.90 -6.69 -5.80
C GLU A 55 4.67 -5.85 -5.51
N LEU A 56 4.50 -4.73 -6.23
CA LEU A 56 3.31 -3.90 -6.12
C LEU A 56 2.04 -4.71 -6.45
N ILE A 57 2.07 -5.49 -7.53
CA ILE A 57 0.95 -6.37 -7.91
C ILE A 57 0.67 -7.40 -6.81
N LYS A 58 1.70 -8.11 -6.34
CA LYS A 58 1.54 -9.23 -5.40
C LYS A 58 0.99 -8.77 -4.05
N LEU A 59 1.51 -7.66 -3.52
CA LEU A 59 1.00 -7.12 -2.27
C LEU A 59 -0.47 -6.71 -2.40
N ASN A 60 -0.85 -6.07 -3.51
CA ASN A 60 -2.23 -5.65 -3.73
C ASN A 60 -3.18 -6.81 -4.06
N GLU A 61 -2.71 -7.89 -4.69
CA GLU A 61 -3.47 -9.15 -4.82
C GLU A 61 -3.82 -9.72 -3.43
N LYS A 62 -2.88 -9.67 -2.48
CA LYS A 62 -3.13 -10.13 -1.11
C LYS A 62 -4.13 -9.25 -0.37
N ILE A 63 -4.01 -7.94 -0.51
CA ILE A 63 -4.97 -6.98 0.05
C ILE A 63 -6.36 -7.25 -0.54
N ALA A 64 -6.48 -7.44 -1.85
CA ALA A 64 -7.76 -7.75 -2.49
C ALA A 64 -8.35 -9.10 -2.01
N LEU A 65 -7.53 -10.13 -1.84
CA LEU A 65 -7.95 -11.41 -1.27
C LEU A 65 -8.44 -11.28 0.17
N LEU A 66 -7.87 -10.38 0.98
CA LEU A 66 -8.36 -10.11 2.34
C LEU A 66 -9.71 -9.41 2.34
N HIS A 67 -9.97 -8.52 1.39
CA HIS A 67 -11.24 -7.80 1.29
C HIS A 67 -12.37 -8.62 0.67
N TYR A 68 -12.08 -9.40 -0.36
CA TYR A 68 -13.08 -10.06 -1.20
C TYR A 68 -13.02 -11.59 -1.14
N GLY A 69 -12.09 -12.16 -0.38
CA GLY A 69 -11.92 -13.61 -0.28
C GLY A 69 -11.60 -14.24 -1.64
N SER A 70 -12.16 -15.43 -1.88
CA SER A 70 -12.01 -16.16 -3.14
C SER A 70 -12.60 -15.45 -4.35
N ASP A 71 -13.48 -14.46 -4.14
CA ASP A 71 -14.15 -13.71 -5.21
C ASP A 71 -13.30 -12.55 -5.74
N ALA A 72 -12.11 -12.33 -5.18
CA ALA A 72 -11.17 -11.33 -5.67
C ALA A 72 -10.71 -11.64 -7.10
N ASP A 73 -10.99 -10.74 -8.04
CA ASP A 73 -10.46 -10.83 -9.41
C ASP A 73 -8.98 -10.42 -9.44
N LYS A 74 -8.10 -11.42 -9.31
CA LYS A 74 -6.65 -11.23 -9.36
C LYS A 74 -6.17 -10.66 -10.69
N ASN A 75 -6.85 -10.95 -11.81
CA ASN A 75 -6.44 -10.43 -13.10
C ASN A 75 -6.77 -8.94 -13.21
N ALA A 76 -7.94 -8.51 -12.72
CA ALA A 76 -8.28 -7.10 -12.65
C ALA A 76 -7.32 -6.32 -11.74
N VAL A 77 -6.94 -6.89 -10.58
CA VAL A 77 -5.93 -6.29 -9.69
C VAL A 77 -4.58 -6.19 -10.42
N LYS A 78 -4.12 -7.28 -11.03
CA LYS A 78 -2.85 -7.30 -11.77
C LYS A 78 -2.80 -6.22 -12.85
N GLU A 79 -3.80 -6.13 -13.71
CA GLU A 79 -3.80 -5.13 -14.80
C GLU A 79 -3.89 -3.71 -14.25
N LYS A 80 -4.71 -3.46 -13.21
CA LYS A 80 -4.79 -2.15 -12.54
C LYS A 80 -3.44 -1.70 -12.00
N TYR A 81 -2.73 -2.55 -11.26
CA TYR A 81 -1.46 -2.16 -10.63
C TYR A 81 -0.28 -2.16 -11.60
N LYS A 82 -0.33 -2.96 -12.66
CA LYS A 82 0.60 -2.86 -13.80
C LYS A 82 0.43 -1.51 -14.51
N GLU A 83 -0.80 -1.11 -14.83
CA GLU A 83 -1.08 0.19 -15.45
C GLU A 83 -0.63 1.33 -14.54
N LEU A 84 -0.94 1.27 -13.24
CA LEU A 84 -0.49 2.27 -12.27
C LEU A 84 1.03 2.37 -12.25
N PHE A 85 1.75 1.24 -12.16
CA PHE A 85 3.21 1.22 -12.12
C PHE A 85 3.79 1.88 -13.38
N ARG A 86 3.30 1.50 -14.55
CA ARG A 86 3.83 2.02 -15.82
C ARG A 86 3.47 3.48 -16.10
N THR A 87 2.32 3.94 -15.60
CA THR A 87 1.90 5.32 -15.81
C THR A 87 2.48 6.29 -14.78
N LYS A 88 2.81 5.82 -13.58
CA LYS A 88 3.18 6.69 -12.45
C LYS A 88 4.61 6.51 -11.92
N LEU A 89 5.23 5.35 -12.14
CA LEU A 89 6.54 5.02 -11.58
C LEU A 89 7.58 4.83 -12.68
N ASP A 90 7.44 3.83 -13.55
CA ASP A 90 8.35 3.58 -14.66
C ASP A 90 7.64 2.99 -15.89
N PRO A 91 7.64 3.67 -17.06
CA PRO A 91 6.89 3.25 -18.24
C PRO A 91 7.35 1.94 -18.86
N ASN A 92 8.59 1.50 -18.58
CA ASN A 92 9.12 0.24 -19.05
C ASN A 92 8.83 -0.90 -18.07
N GLY A 93 8.36 -0.60 -16.85
CA GLY A 93 8.13 -1.56 -15.79
C GLY A 93 9.40 -1.93 -15.03
N GLU A 94 10.45 -1.10 -15.13
CA GLU A 94 11.72 -1.34 -14.43
C GLU A 94 11.58 -1.04 -12.92
N PRO A 95 12.29 -1.77 -12.05
CA PRO A 95 12.27 -1.51 -10.61
C PRO A 95 12.69 -0.08 -10.27
N VAL A 96 12.00 0.55 -9.31
CA VAL A 96 12.23 1.96 -8.95
C VAL A 96 12.81 2.11 -7.55
N ALA A 97 13.75 3.04 -7.40
CA ALA A 97 14.32 3.39 -6.10
C ALA A 97 13.32 4.20 -5.24
N PHE A 98 13.59 4.25 -3.94
CA PHE A 98 12.79 4.99 -2.96
C PHE A 98 12.45 6.42 -3.39
N GLN A 99 13.40 7.17 -3.98
CA GLN A 99 13.17 8.56 -4.36
C GLN A 99 12.08 8.73 -5.45
N THR A 100 11.89 7.73 -6.30
CA THR A 100 10.81 7.73 -7.31
C THR A 100 9.47 7.43 -6.64
N PHE A 101 9.43 6.42 -5.76
CA PHE A 101 8.25 6.09 -4.98
C PHE A 101 7.81 7.25 -4.07
N GLN A 102 8.74 7.88 -3.35
CA GLN A 102 8.49 9.02 -2.46
C GLN A 102 7.81 10.18 -3.20
N ARG A 103 8.36 10.56 -4.37
CA ARG A 103 7.76 11.62 -5.21
C ARG A 103 6.37 11.25 -5.71
N TYR A 104 6.17 10.00 -6.11
CA TYR A 104 4.83 9.51 -6.44
C TYR A 104 3.86 9.63 -5.25
N MET A 105 4.29 9.21 -4.06
CA MET A 105 3.46 9.25 -2.86
C MET A 105 3.06 10.68 -2.47
N HIS A 106 3.97 11.66 -2.53
CA HIS A 106 3.60 13.05 -2.28
C HIS A 106 2.56 13.57 -3.28
N ASN A 107 2.72 13.25 -4.56
CA ASN A 107 1.74 13.65 -5.58
C ASN A 107 0.38 13.00 -5.31
N LEU A 108 0.36 11.69 -5.04
CA LEU A 108 -0.85 10.95 -4.71
C LEU A 108 -1.55 11.53 -3.47
N LEU A 109 -0.81 11.78 -2.40
CA LEU A 109 -1.39 12.32 -1.16
C LEU A 109 -1.98 13.70 -1.39
N ASN A 110 -1.29 14.58 -2.11
CA ASN A 110 -1.81 15.91 -2.45
C ASN A 110 -3.04 15.87 -3.36
N ASP A 111 -3.14 14.87 -4.25
CA ASP A 111 -4.29 14.65 -5.12
C ASP A 111 -5.50 14.10 -4.35
N LEU A 112 -5.26 13.27 -3.32
CA LEU A 112 -6.30 12.71 -2.45
C LEU A 112 -6.83 13.74 -1.45
N ASP A 113 -5.94 14.40 -0.71
CA ASP A 113 -6.29 15.46 0.24
C ASP A 113 -5.09 16.39 0.51
N ARG A 114 -5.32 17.71 0.53
CA ARG A 114 -4.26 18.70 0.79
C ARG A 114 -4.04 18.97 2.27
N ASP A 115 -4.95 18.52 3.15
CA ASP A 115 -4.77 18.63 4.58
C ASP A 115 -3.74 17.60 5.08
N VAL A 116 -2.64 18.10 5.65
CA VAL A 116 -1.52 17.25 6.10
C VAL A 116 -1.91 16.20 7.15
N ARG A 117 -2.97 16.43 7.92
CA ARG A 117 -3.46 15.41 8.88
C ARG A 117 -4.26 14.33 8.18
N ALA A 118 -5.06 14.70 7.18
CA ALA A 118 -5.73 13.72 6.33
C ALA A 118 -4.70 12.86 5.59
N GLN A 119 -3.62 13.45 5.06
CA GLN A 119 -2.52 12.71 4.41
C GLN A 119 -1.86 11.72 5.35
N GLU A 120 -1.57 12.14 6.58
CA GLU A 120 -1.04 11.27 7.64
C GLU A 120 -1.99 10.08 7.90
N MET A 121 -3.29 10.34 8.09
CA MET A 121 -4.28 9.27 8.31
C MET A 121 -4.40 8.30 7.12
N ILE A 122 -4.30 8.81 5.88
CA ILE A 122 -4.28 7.98 4.67
C ILE A 122 -3.04 7.08 4.65
N LEU A 123 -1.87 7.60 5.02
CA LEU A 123 -0.65 6.79 5.11
C LEU A 123 -0.75 5.74 6.22
N GLU A 124 -1.33 6.07 7.38
CA GLU A 124 -1.58 5.09 8.45
C GLU A 124 -2.40 3.92 7.90
N GLN A 125 -3.48 4.21 7.16
CA GLN A 125 -4.29 3.18 6.53
C GLN A 125 -3.50 2.36 5.50
N PHE A 126 -2.72 2.99 4.61
CA PHE A 126 -1.93 2.26 3.62
C PHE A 126 -0.90 1.32 4.26
N ILE A 127 -0.28 1.76 5.36
CA ILE A 127 0.65 0.94 6.14
C ILE A 127 -0.06 -0.28 6.76
N GLU A 128 -1.23 -0.08 7.38
CA GLU A 128 -2.01 -1.18 7.97
C GLU A 128 -2.50 -2.19 6.92
N GLU A 129 -2.92 -1.71 5.74
CA GLU A 129 -3.28 -2.58 4.61
C GLU A 129 -2.06 -3.36 4.10
N ALA A 130 -0.90 -2.70 3.97
CA ALA A 130 0.33 -3.36 3.54
C ALA A 130 0.81 -4.42 4.57
N HIS A 131 0.72 -4.13 5.87
CA HIS A 131 0.98 -5.11 6.92
C HIS A 131 0.05 -6.33 6.81
N SER A 132 -1.25 -6.08 6.66
CA SER A 132 -2.26 -7.13 6.50
C SER A 132 -1.97 -7.97 5.25
N GLY A 133 -1.68 -7.32 4.12
CA GLY A 133 -1.29 -7.95 2.86
C GLY A 133 -0.06 -8.84 3.00
N ARG A 134 0.98 -8.39 3.72
CA ARG A 134 2.18 -9.21 4.02
C ARG A 134 1.84 -10.43 4.87
N ALA A 135 0.98 -10.29 5.88
CA ALA A 135 0.55 -11.43 6.70
C ALA A 135 -0.20 -12.48 5.87
N ALA A 136 -0.98 -12.06 4.86
CA ALA A 136 -1.72 -12.96 3.98
C ALA A 136 -0.84 -13.81 3.03
N PHE A 137 0.47 -13.54 2.92
CA PHE A 137 1.39 -14.47 2.25
C PHE A 137 1.54 -15.79 3.03
N HIS A 138 1.35 -15.77 4.35
CA HIS A 138 1.50 -16.94 5.22
C HIS A 138 0.18 -17.64 5.53
N MET A 139 -0.95 -17.14 5.01
CA MET A 139 -2.25 -17.77 5.16
C MET A 139 -2.44 -18.86 4.11
N THR A 140 -2.48 -20.12 4.53
CA THR A 140 -2.62 -21.29 3.62
C THR A 140 -3.81 -21.16 2.67
N SER A 141 -4.92 -20.59 3.12
CA SER A 141 -6.13 -20.38 2.31
C SER A 141 -5.97 -19.32 1.21
N LEU A 142 -4.97 -18.44 1.31
CA LEU A 142 -4.74 -17.33 0.37
C LEU A 142 -3.42 -17.47 -0.42
N GLN A 143 -2.63 -18.51 -0.15
CA GLN A 143 -1.35 -18.76 -0.81
C GLN A 143 -1.51 -19.08 -2.31
N SER A 144 -0.53 -18.66 -3.09
CA SER A 144 -0.39 -19.01 -4.50
C SER A 144 1.04 -19.49 -4.77
N HIS A 145 1.21 -20.38 -5.77
CA HIS A 145 2.54 -20.82 -6.21
C HIS A 145 3.46 -19.65 -6.60
N THR A 146 2.89 -18.54 -7.08
CA THR A 146 3.65 -17.34 -7.45
C THR A 146 4.19 -16.54 -6.26
N ASP A 147 3.82 -16.92 -5.03
CA ASP A 147 4.29 -16.25 -3.82
C ASP A 147 5.67 -16.75 -3.38
N ALA A 148 6.09 -17.93 -3.89
CA ALA A 148 7.31 -18.63 -3.49
C ALA A 148 8.58 -17.73 -3.45
N PRO A 149 8.80 -16.78 -4.38
CA PRO A 149 9.97 -15.90 -4.33
C PRO A 149 10.01 -14.99 -3.09
N PHE A 150 8.87 -14.68 -2.48
CA PHE A 150 8.75 -13.69 -1.40
C PHE A 150 8.64 -14.32 -0.01
N LEU A 151 8.14 -15.56 0.10
CA LEU A 151 7.79 -16.19 1.37
C LEU A 151 8.94 -16.25 2.39
N SER A 152 10.18 -16.50 1.94
CA SER A 152 11.35 -16.56 2.83
C SER A 152 11.87 -15.19 3.27
N LYS A 153 11.41 -14.12 2.63
CA LYS A 153 11.86 -12.73 2.85
C LYS A 153 10.86 -11.92 3.67
N ILE A 154 9.58 -12.29 3.59
CA ILE A 154 8.51 -11.72 4.41
C ILE A 154 8.55 -12.40 5.79
N GLU A 155 9.04 -11.67 6.79
CA GLU A 155 9.00 -12.09 8.20
C GLU A 155 7.61 -12.54 8.61
N THR A 156 7.53 -13.67 9.31
CA THR A 156 6.27 -14.12 9.89
C THR A 156 6.01 -13.34 11.18
N LEU A 157 4.73 -13.16 11.54
CA LEU A 157 4.38 -12.62 12.86
C LEU A 157 4.88 -13.49 14.04
N LEU A 158 5.37 -14.70 13.78
CA LEU A 158 5.97 -15.60 14.77
C LEU A 158 7.46 -15.32 15.02
N ASP A 159 8.13 -14.55 14.16
CA ASP A 159 9.57 -14.27 14.27
C ASP A 159 9.89 -13.13 15.25
N LYS A 160 8.88 -12.41 15.74
CA LYS A 160 9.02 -11.38 16.78
C LYS A 160 8.68 -11.95 18.16
N ARG A 161 9.57 -12.78 18.72
CA ARG A 161 9.60 -13.14 20.15
C ARG A 161 10.82 -12.56 20.84
#